data_AF-A0A2M8PG61-F1
#
_entry.id   AF-A0A2M8PG61-F1
#
_cell.length_a   1.000
_cell.length_b   1.000
_cell.length_c   1.000
_cell.angle_alpha   90.00
_cell.angle_beta   90.00
_cell.angle_gamma   90.00
#
_symmetry.space_group_name_H-M   'P 1'
#
loop_
_entity.id
_entity.type
_entity.pdbx_description
1 polymer ?
#
loop_
_entity_poly.entity_id
_entity_poly.type
_entity_poly.pdbx_seq_one_letter_code
_entity_poly.pdbx_strand_id
1 'polypeptide(L)'
;MKRSRALMLGAAALIGIPVIAFGIYIAVNFVLPSLFTEPSMTGVPTARSNNLDALRTQQAERNLTATAMRGSFYQNNVRAIAFAQPHADSGNAQTLYVSCTAARGVTATPNNAPSPTPMPSPTPDPTPAAVGESNFVFLSIVGEESEACYQVGEILNGNYVLAVGVTKEIDGEVAIDLGNLANSQLSEEINVNLAQIRSDQRNRDNWMISARGFDFNRFPIAKFTDAELIGLPERAYREGETLTFQIKGNLQVREAVRQTTFTAMGRYQDGVLVVTAFTDLKLTDLGLQPPNLGFVRVNDEVRIVLNLVARATD
;
A
#
# COMPACT_ATOMS: atom_id res chain seq x y z
N MET A 1 -33.50 19.18 -71.75
CA MET A 1 -33.16 19.48 -73.16
C MET A 1 -31.82 20.18 -73.22
N LYS A 2 -30.90 19.68 -74.07
CA LYS A 2 -29.61 20.26 -74.52
C LYS A 2 -28.49 20.39 -73.45
N ARG A 3 -27.49 19.50 -73.44
CA ARG A 3 -26.29 19.36 -74.34
C ARG A 3 -25.19 20.37 -73.94
N SER A 4 -23.88 20.11 -73.90
CA SER A 4 -23.00 18.96 -74.13
C SER A 4 -21.53 19.47 -74.11
N ARG A 5 -20.57 18.59 -73.74
CA ARG A 5 -19.17 18.43 -74.27
C ARG A 5 -18.13 19.52 -73.91
N ALA A 6 -16.81 19.28 -73.81
CA ALA A 6 -15.89 18.18 -74.15
C ALA A 6 -14.51 18.48 -73.49
N LEU A 7 -13.74 17.51 -72.97
CA LEU A 7 -12.67 16.70 -73.63
C LEU A 7 -11.32 17.47 -73.76
N MET A 8 -10.19 17.05 -73.15
CA MET A 8 -9.09 16.22 -73.71
C MET A 8 -7.80 16.56 -72.90
N LEU A 9 -6.67 15.83 -72.82
CA LEU A 9 -6.18 14.48 -73.13
C LEU A 9 -4.66 14.47 -72.78
N GLY A 10 -4.05 13.30 -72.55
CA GLY A 10 -2.59 13.04 -72.65
C GLY A 10 -1.98 12.41 -71.38
N ALA A 11 -1.69 11.12 -71.20
CA ALA A 11 -1.23 9.97 -72.00
C ALA A 11 0.31 9.72 -72.03
N ALA A 12 0.70 8.53 -71.52
CA ALA A 12 1.82 7.62 -71.89
C ALA A 12 3.30 8.08 -71.63
N ALA A 13 4.34 7.26 -71.41
CA ALA A 13 4.68 5.83 -71.58
C ALA A 13 5.94 5.50 -70.70
N LEU A 14 6.09 4.36 -69.98
CA LEU A 14 6.66 3.03 -70.34
C LEU A 14 8.18 2.93 -70.68
N ILE A 15 8.87 2.04 -69.92
CA ILE A 15 9.99 1.10 -70.28
C ILE A 15 11.47 1.55 -70.16
N GLY A 16 12.28 0.73 -69.45
CA GLY A 16 13.65 0.38 -69.90
C GLY A 16 14.78 0.26 -68.84
N ILE A 17 15.05 -0.96 -68.35
CA ILE A 17 16.34 -1.46 -67.77
C ILE A 17 17.14 -2.06 -68.98
N PRO A 18 18.50 -1.99 -69.16
CA PRO A 18 19.51 -2.72 -68.33
C PRO A 18 21.00 -2.24 -68.28
N VAL A 19 21.69 -2.73 -67.23
CA VAL A 19 23.06 -3.35 -67.10
C VAL A 19 24.26 -2.87 -67.97
N ILE A 20 25.44 -2.74 -67.33
CA ILE A 20 26.84 -3.16 -67.70
C ILE A 20 27.83 -2.34 -66.83
N ALA A 21 28.46 -2.88 -65.79
CA ALA A 21 29.75 -3.63 -65.73
C ALA A 21 31.04 -2.78 -65.88
N PHE A 22 31.94 -2.90 -64.88
CA PHE A 22 33.39 -2.62 -64.76
C PHE A 22 33.61 -1.97 -63.37
N GLY A 23 34.44 -2.45 -62.45
CA GLY A 23 35.60 -3.34 -62.50
C GLY A 23 36.63 -2.73 -61.56
N ILE A 24 37.24 -3.53 -60.67
CA ILE A 24 38.65 -3.53 -60.27
C ILE A 24 38.82 -4.27 -58.95
N TYR A 25 39.61 -5.33 -59.07
CA TYR A 25 40.16 -6.19 -58.05
C TYR A 25 41.49 -5.56 -57.59
N ILE A 26 41.60 -5.19 -56.30
CA ILE A 26 42.91 -5.01 -55.65
C ILE A 26 42.90 -5.83 -54.36
N ALA A 27 43.70 -6.88 -54.38
CA ALA A 27 44.11 -7.61 -53.20
C ALA A 27 45.29 -6.89 -52.54
N VAL A 28 45.17 -6.54 -51.26
CA VAL A 28 46.32 -6.46 -50.35
C VAL A 28 45.90 -7.01 -48.99
N ASN A 29 46.61 -8.04 -48.57
CA ASN A 29 46.48 -8.78 -47.34
C ASN A 29 47.17 -7.99 -46.21
N PHE A 30 46.45 -7.57 -45.17
CA PHE A 30 47.04 -7.07 -43.92
C PHE A 30 46.23 -7.56 -42.71
N VAL A 31 46.96 -7.93 -41.67
CA VAL A 31 46.59 -8.82 -40.55
C VAL A 31 46.14 -7.99 -39.33
N LEU A 32 45.22 -8.57 -38.52
CA LEU A 32 44.89 -8.32 -37.08
C LEU A 32 43.52 -7.60 -36.79
N PRO A 33 42.92 -7.72 -35.58
CA PRO A 33 41.77 -8.60 -35.33
C PRO A 33 40.50 -7.87 -34.81
N SER A 34 39.35 -8.55 -34.95
CA SER A 34 38.09 -8.39 -34.19
C SER A 34 37.73 -7.03 -33.57
N LEU A 35 36.80 -6.31 -34.22
CA LEU A 35 35.87 -5.38 -33.58
C LEU A 35 34.47 -5.54 -34.20
N PHE A 36 33.75 -6.60 -33.79
CA PHE A 36 32.29 -6.55 -33.80
C PHE A 36 31.87 -5.86 -32.51
N THR A 37 31.59 -4.57 -32.60
CA THR A 37 30.83 -3.85 -31.58
C THR A 37 29.36 -4.09 -31.91
N GLU A 38 28.74 -5.08 -31.25
CA GLU A 38 27.28 -5.10 -31.13
C GLU A 38 26.83 -3.89 -30.30
N PRO A 39 25.79 -3.15 -30.70
CA PRO A 39 25.22 -2.15 -29.83
C PRO A 39 24.55 -2.84 -28.63
N SER A 40 25.08 -2.54 -27.45
CA SER A 40 24.42 -2.76 -26.18
C SER A 40 23.11 -1.98 -26.12
N MET A 41 22.01 -2.66 -25.77
CA MET A 41 20.89 -2.12 -24.99
C MET A 41 20.10 -3.29 -24.38
N THR A 42 20.73 -4.05 -23.49
CA THR A 42 20.02 -4.81 -22.46
C THR A 42 19.75 -3.88 -21.28
N GLY A 43 18.83 -2.94 -21.49
CA GLY A 43 18.14 -2.30 -20.37
C GLY A 43 16.90 -3.13 -20.06
N VAL A 44 17.04 -4.17 -19.22
CA VAL A 44 15.87 -4.62 -18.46
C VAL A 44 15.40 -3.38 -17.71
N PRO A 45 14.13 -2.96 -17.79
CA PRO A 45 13.67 -1.86 -16.97
C PRO A 45 13.93 -2.26 -15.53
N THR A 46 14.88 -1.59 -14.87
CA THR A 46 15.09 -1.72 -13.43
C THR A 46 13.77 -1.28 -12.83
N ALA A 47 12.93 -2.25 -12.44
CA ALA A 47 11.85 -1.98 -11.51
C ALA A 47 12.50 -1.19 -10.38
N ARG A 48 11.93 -0.03 -10.04
CA ARG A 48 12.34 0.70 -8.84
C ARG A 48 12.33 -0.33 -7.73
N SER A 49 13.50 -0.71 -7.21
CA SER A 49 13.56 -1.69 -6.13
C SER A 49 12.80 -1.06 -4.98
N ASN A 50 11.65 -1.61 -4.62
CA ASN A 50 10.91 -1.09 -3.49
C ASN A 50 11.74 -1.37 -2.21
N ASN A 51 11.54 -0.59 -1.16
CA ASN A 51 12.25 -0.77 0.12
C ASN A 51 12.16 -2.20 0.67
N LEU A 52 11.05 -2.90 0.41
CA LEU A 52 10.81 -4.28 0.86
C LEU A 52 11.61 -5.31 0.03
N ASP A 53 11.88 -5.07 -1.25
CA ASP A 53 12.65 -5.95 -2.14
C ASP A 53 14.12 -5.98 -1.70
N ALA A 54 14.62 -4.85 -1.21
CA ALA A 54 15.94 -4.79 -0.58
C ALA A 54 15.98 -5.70 0.67
N LEU A 55 14.95 -5.67 1.52
CA LEU A 55 14.85 -6.57 2.68
C LEU A 55 14.73 -8.03 2.27
N ARG A 56 13.92 -8.35 1.24
CA ARG A 56 13.79 -9.70 0.68
C ARG A 56 15.14 -10.20 0.19
N THR A 57 15.88 -9.38 -0.55
CA THR A 57 17.21 -9.70 -1.08
C THR A 57 18.20 -9.95 0.06
N GLN A 58 18.27 -9.05 1.05
CA GLN A 58 19.15 -9.22 2.21
C GLN A 58 18.84 -10.50 2.99
N GLN A 59 17.56 -10.82 3.20
CA GLN A 59 17.17 -12.05 3.86
C GLN A 59 17.53 -13.30 3.04
N ALA A 60 17.34 -13.27 1.71
CA ALA A 60 17.71 -14.36 0.82
C ALA A 60 19.22 -14.63 0.86
N GLU A 61 20.05 -13.58 0.81
CA GLU A 61 21.52 -13.68 0.93
C GLU A 61 21.95 -14.27 2.29
N ARG A 62 21.30 -13.85 3.39
CA ARG A 62 21.52 -14.45 4.71
C ARG A 62 21.17 -15.93 4.73
N ASN A 63 20.02 -16.30 4.16
CA ASN A 63 19.57 -17.70 4.11
C ASN A 63 20.51 -18.58 3.28
N LEU A 64 21.05 -18.05 2.17
CA LEU A 64 22.07 -18.72 1.35
C LEU A 64 23.38 -18.91 2.13
N THR A 65 23.82 -17.88 2.85
CA THR A 65 25.04 -17.93 3.67
C THR A 65 24.91 -18.92 4.83
N ALA A 66 23.76 -18.95 5.49
CA ALA A 66 23.45 -19.93 6.54
C ALA A 66 23.41 -21.36 5.99
N THR A 67 22.89 -21.55 4.78
CA THR A 67 22.88 -22.86 4.09
C THR A 67 24.29 -23.30 3.70
N ALA A 68 25.13 -22.37 3.21
CA ALA A 68 26.53 -22.64 2.88
C ALA A 68 27.36 -22.98 4.13
N MET A 69 27.11 -22.32 5.27
CA MET A 69 27.71 -22.67 6.55
C MET A 69 27.22 -24.05 7.04
N ARG A 70 25.91 -24.37 6.96
CA ARG A 70 25.39 -25.71 7.30
C ARG A 70 25.97 -26.82 6.41
N GLY A 71 26.29 -26.53 5.15
CA GLY A 71 26.99 -27.46 4.25
C GLY A 71 28.39 -27.87 4.72
N SER A 72 29.03 -27.09 5.60
CA SER A 72 30.32 -27.43 6.23
C SER A 72 30.21 -28.20 7.54
N PHE A 73 29.00 -28.36 8.10
CA PHE A 73 28.78 -29.05 9.39
C PHE A 73 27.87 -30.27 9.23
N TYR A 74 28.31 -31.27 8.47
CA TYR A 74 27.75 -32.63 8.52
C TYR A 74 28.81 -33.63 8.99
N GLN A 75 29.14 -33.57 10.28
CA GLN A 75 29.54 -34.75 11.05
C GLN A 75 29.07 -34.60 12.50
N ASN A 76 28.25 -35.57 12.91
CA ASN A 76 28.00 -36.04 14.28
C ASN A 76 26.88 -35.40 15.14
N ASN A 77 25.84 -36.24 15.31
CA ASN A 77 25.19 -36.64 16.58
C ASN A 77 23.90 -35.97 17.10
N VAL A 78 22.80 -36.76 16.95
CA VAL A 78 21.79 -37.27 17.91
C VAL A 78 21.20 -36.38 19.06
N ARG A 79 19.85 -36.48 19.15
CA ARG A 79 18.88 -36.24 20.27
C ARG A 79 18.35 -34.81 20.38
N ALA A 80 17.07 -34.51 20.61
CA ALA A 80 15.89 -35.23 21.09
C ALA A 80 14.62 -34.52 20.57
N ILE A 81 13.48 -35.22 20.41
CA ILE A 81 12.17 -34.58 20.31
C ILE A 81 11.44 -34.85 21.62
N ALA A 82 11.28 -33.79 22.41
CA ALA A 82 10.50 -33.81 23.65
C ALA A 82 9.12 -33.19 23.39
N PHE A 83 8.16 -33.80 24.08
CA PHE A 83 6.71 -33.68 24.13
C PHE A 83 6.06 -32.31 23.85
N ALA A 84 4.97 -32.37 23.08
CA ALA A 84 3.94 -31.34 22.99
C ALA A 84 3.29 -31.09 24.34
N GLN A 85 2.97 -29.83 24.64
CA GLN A 85 2.05 -29.46 25.71
C GLN A 85 1.46 -28.05 25.45
N PRO A 86 0.31 -27.71 26.05
CA PRO A 86 -0.98 -27.63 25.38
C PRO A 86 -1.39 -26.19 25.01
N HIS A 87 -2.27 -26.08 24.02
CA HIS A 87 -3.02 -24.86 23.73
C HIS A 87 -3.76 -24.39 24.99
N ALA A 88 -3.43 -23.18 25.46
CA ALA A 88 -4.14 -22.49 26.52
C ALA A 88 -4.78 -21.21 25.96
N ASP A 89 -6.10 -21.22 26.03
CA ASP A 89 -7.07 -20.13 25.95
C ASP A 89 -7.12 -19.21 24.71
N SER A 90 -8.10 -19.54 23.87
CA SER A 90 -8.78 -18.68 22.91
C SER A 90 -9.55 -17.53 23.60
N GLY A 91 -8.82 -16.62 24.26
CA GLY A 91 -9.37 -15.42 24.87
C GLY A 91 -9.32 -14.22 23.93
N ASN A 92 -10.36 -14.04 23.11
CA ASN A 92 -10.69 -12.87 22.29
C ASN A 92 -9.75 -12.54 21.11
N ALA A 93 -9.91 -13.32 20.04
CA ALA A 93 -9.58 -12.88 18.68
C ALA A 93 -10.44 -11.70 18.19
N GLN A 94 -11.51 -11.30 18.91
CA GLN A 94 -12.59 -10.43 18.41
C GLN A 94 -12.54 -8.93 18.78
N THR A 95 -11.53 -8.40 19.46
CA THR A 95 -11.58 -6.99 19.93
C THR A 95 -10.71 -5.99 19.16
N LEU A 96 -9.85 -6.43 18.24
CA LEU A 96 -8.94 -5.51 17.53
C LEU A 96 -9.61 -4.87 16.31
N TYR A 97 -10.24 -5.69 15.47
CA TYR A 97 -10.91 -5.24 14.25
C TYR A 97 -12.41 -5.08 14.49
N VAL A 98 -12.93 -3.88 14.27
CA VAL A 98 -14.38 -3.60 14.28
C VAL A 98 -14.75 -2.92 12.97
N SER A 99 -15.61 -3.55 12.17
CA SER A 99 -16.04 -2.99 10.88
C SER A 99 -16.65 -1.60 11.07
N CYS A 100 -16.25 -0.66 10.24
CA CYS A 100 -16.78 0.70 10.21
C CYS A 100 -18.25 0.73 9.80
N THR A 101 -18.73 -0.28 9.10
CA THR A 101 -20.15 -0.39 8.73
C THR A 101 -21.03 -0.43 9.98
N ALA A 102 -20.53 -0.97 11.11
CA ALA A 102 -21.25 -0.96 12.38
C ALA A 102 -21.46 0.45 12.97
N ALA A 103 -20.66 1.44 12.55
CA ALA A 103 -20.81 2.83 12.96
C ALA A 103 -21.87 3.61 12.15
N ARG A 104 -22.42 3.03 11.07
CA ARG A 104 -23.47 3.68 10.27
C ARG A 104 -24.77 3.78 11.06
N GLY A 105 -25.47 4.91 10.92
CA GLY A 105 -26.78 5.11 11.55
C GLY A 105 -26.74 5.35 13.06
N VAL A 106 -25.55 5.41 13.66
CA VAL A 106 -25.40 5.82 15.06
C VAL A 106 -25.69 7.32 15.14
N THR A 107 -26.79 7.68 15.78
CA THR A 107 -27.04 9.06 16.20
C THR A 107 -26.07 9.38 17.32
N ALA A 108 -24.91 9.93 16.98
CA ALA A 108 -23.99 10.38 18.02
C ALA A 108 -24.65 11.53 18.78
N THR A 109 -24.84 11.36 20.08
CA THR A 109 -25.01 12.50 20.98
C THR A 109 -23.78 13.39 20.83
N PRO A 110 -23.91 14.73 20.69
CA PRO A 110 -22.76 15.62 20.57
C PRO A 110 -21.98 15.56 21.88
N ASN A 111 -21.01 14.66 21.94
CA ASN A 111 -20.13 14.54 23.08
C ASN A 111 -18.88 15.37 22.75
N ASN A 112 -18.93 16.64 23.15
CA ASN A 112 -17.74 17.50 23.26
C ASN A 112 -16.82 17.07 24.43
N ALA A 113 -17.01 15.88 25.02
CA ALA A 113 -16.07 15.38 25.99
C ALA A 113 -14.78 14.96 25.25
N PRO A 114 -13.60 15.46 25.67
CA PRO A 114 -12.35 14.85 25.23
C PRO A 114 -12.43 13.36 25.54
N SER A 115 -12.23 12.52 24.52
CA SER A 115 -11.89 11.12 24.77
C SER A 115 -10.69 11.13 25.71
N PRO A 116 -10.74 10.46 26.88
CA PRO A 116 -9.59 10.43 27.76
C PRO A 116 -8.43 9.87 26.94
N THR A 117 -7.37 10.67 26.79
CA THR A 117 -6.08 10.16 26.38
C THR A 117 -5.76 9.05 27.38
N PRO A 118 -5.61 7.78 26.98
CA PRO A 118 -5.17 6.76 27.90
C PRO A 118 -3.83 7.24 28.46
N MET A 119 -3.82 7.57 29.76
CA MET A 119 -2.59 7.86 30.48
C MET A 119 -1.76 6.58 30.41
N PRO A 120 -0.50 6.62 29.94
CA PRO A 120 0.36 5.45 29.99
C PRO A 120 0.48 5.06 31.47
N SER A 121 -0.09 3.90 31.82
CA SER A 121 0.21 3.26 33.09
C SER A 121 1.72 2.99 33.09
N PRO A 122 2.47 3.26 34.17
CA PRO A 122 3.88 2.95 34.22
C PRO A 122 4.04 1.44 34.08
N THR A 123 4.46 1.01 32.89
CA THR A 123 4.94 -0.35 32.65
C THR A 123 6.20 -0.51 33.49
N PRO A 124 6.34 -1.58 34.31
CA PRO A 124 7.61 -1.87 34.97
C PRO A 124 8.70 -1.98 33.91
N ASP A 125 9.89 -1.42 34.19
CA ASP A 125 11.04 -1.48 33.30
C ASP A 125 11.21 -2.89 32.74
N PRO A 126 11.14 -3.09 31.41
CA PRO A 126 11.34 -4.40 30.84
C PRO A 126 12.78 -4.80 31.13
N THR A 127 12.95 -5.94 31.82
CA THR A 127 14.19 -6.71 31.73
C THR A 127 14.52 -6.84 30.24
N PRO A 128 15.76 -6.53 29.79
CA PRO A 128 16.10 -6.53 28.37
C PRO A 128 15.69 -7.86 27.75
N ALA A 129 14.60 -7.85 26.98
CA ALA A 129 14.21 -8.99 26.19
C ALA A 129 15.24 -9.11 25.07
N ALA A 130 15.78 -10.31 24.87
CA ALA A 130 16.81 -10.52 23.87
C ALA A 130 16.32 -10.08 22.48
N VAL A 131 17.10 -9.24 21.81
CA VAL A 131 16.99 -8.99 20.38
C VAL A 131 17.36 -10.28 19.67
N GLY A 132 16.45 -10.82 18.86
CA GLY A 132 16.70 -11.99 18.03
C GLY A 132 17.46 -11.61 16.75
N GLU A 133 17.95 -12.60 16.03
CA GLU A 133 18.42 -12.39 14.66
C GLU A 133 17.25 -11.91 13.77
N SER A 134 17.53 -10.96 12.87
CA SER A 134 16.51 -10.38 11.98
C SER A 134 15.81 -11.46 11.15
N ASN A 135 14.47 -11.51 11.24
CA ASN A 135 13.63 -12.53 10.60
C ASN A 135 12.36 -11.88 10.05
N PHE A 136 12.40 -11.42 8.80
CA PHE A 136 11.29 -10.76 8.15
C PHE A 136 10.24 -11.75 7.62
N VAL A 137 8.99 -11.47 7.95
CA VAL A 137 7.80 -12.02 7.29
C VAL A 137 7.20 -10.93 6.42
N PHE A 138 6.99 -11.23 5.13
CA PHE A 138 6.39 -10.32 4.16
C PHE A 138 4.92 -10.69 3.96
N LEU A 139 4.04 -9.70 4.09
CA LEU A 139 2.60 -9.87 3.97
C LEU A 139 2.02 -8.80 3.04
N SER A 140 0.99 -9.17 2.28
CA SER A 140 0.18 -8.24 1.47
C SER A 140 -1.14 -7.96 2.18
N ILE A 141 -1.58 -6.70 2.14
CA ILE A 141 -2.92 -6.32 2.61
C ILE A 141 -3.97 -7.01 1.75
N VAL A 142 -4.93 -7.68 2.38
CA VAL A 142 -6.03 -8.36 1.72
C VAL A 142 -7.24 -7.42 1.73
N GLY A 143 -7.48 -6.74 0.60
CA GLY A 143 -8.54 -5.73 0.47
C GLY A 143 -9.93 -6.26 0.86
N GLU A 144 -10.29 -7.47 0.44
CA GLU A 144 -11.60 -8.07 0.74
C GLU A 144 -11.89 -8.26 2.25
N GLU A 145 -10.82 -8.44 3.04
CA GLU A 145 -10.82 -8.59 4.51
C GLU A 145 -10.52 -7.27 5.24
N SER A 146 -10.19 -6.21 4.51
CA SER A 146 -9.77 -4.91 5.05
C SER A 146 -10.81 -3.82 4.79
N GLU A 147 -10.77 -2.76 5.58
CA GLU A 147 -11.63 -1.59 5.44
C GLU A 147 -10.84 -0.31 5.68
N ALA A 148 -11.05 0.69 4.82
CA ALA A 148 -10.62 2.06 5.00
C ALA A 148 -11.86 2.95 5.02
N CYS A 149 -11.95 3.81 6.02
CA CYS A 149 -13.20 4.48 6.37
C CYS A 149 -12.97 5.94 6.69
N TYR A 150 -13.94 6.78 6.32
CA TYR A 150 -14.11 8.10 6.92
C TYR A 150 -15.32 8.08 7.86
N GLN A 151 -15.25 8.88 8.92
CA GLN A 151 -16.37 9.19 9.79
C GLN A 151 -16.42 10.70 9.97
N VAL A 152 -17.52 11.33 9.56
CA VAL A 152 -17.68 12.79 9.63
C VAL A 152 -19.05 13.14 10.21
N GLY A 153 -19.08 14.12 11.11
CA GLY A 153 -20.34 14.63 11.64
C GLY A 153 -21.05 15.52 10.63
N GLU A 154 -22.36 15.37 10.49
CA GLU A 154 -23.17 16.20 9.59
C GLU A 154 -24.46 16.64 10.27
N ILE A 155 -24.96 17.82 9.90
CA ILE A 155 -26.31 18.27 10.21
C ILE A 155 -27.14 18.12 8.95
N LEU A 156 -27.99 17.10 8.92
CA LEU A 156 -28.86 16.74 7.81
C LEU A 156 -30.31 17.10 8.17
N ASN A 157 -30.88 18.07 7.45
CA ASN A 157 -32.23 18.59 7.70
C ASN A 157 -32.46 18.97 9.18
N GLY A 158 -31.45 19.57 9.82
CA GLY A 158 -31.50 19.99 11.22
C GLY A 158 -31.15 18.90 12.25
N ASN A 159 -30.97 17.64 11.84
CA ASN A 159 -30.59 16.54 12.73
C ASN A 159 -29.10 16.23 12.61
N TYR A 160 -28.43 16.04 13.74
CA TYR A 160 -27.06 15.56 13.74
C TYR A 160 -27.00 14.07 13.40
N VAL A 161 -26.15 13.71 12.44
CA VAL A 161 -25.91 12.34 12.00
C VAL A 161 -24.41 12.10 11.77
N LEU A 162 -23.99 10.85 11.93
CA LEU A 162 -22.62 10.43 11.58
C LEU A 162 -22.63 9.84 10.16
N ALA A 163 -21.91 10.48 9.25
CA ALA A 163 -21.68 9.99 7.91
C ALA A 163 -20.46 9.07 7.89
N VAL A 164 -20.66 7.83 7.42
CA VAL A 164 -19.61 6.82 7.35
C VAL A 164 -19.53 6.23 5.95
N GLY A 165 -18.41 6.47 5.27
CA GLY A 165 -18.06 5.80 4.03
C GLY A 165 -16.96 4.78 4.26
N VAL A 166 -17.01 3.68 3.51
CA VAL A 166 -16.10 2.53 3.61
C VAL A 166 -15.68 2.12 2.21
N THR A 167 -14.39 1.82 2.03
CA THR A 167 -13.86 1.13 0.85
C THR A 167 -13.04 -0.08 1.31
N LYS A 168 -12.97 -1.10 0.45
CA LYS A 168 -12.14 -2.30 0.61
C LYS A 168 -10.95 -2.32 -0.33
N GLU A 169 -10.89 -1.35 -1.25
CA GLU A 169 -9.85 -1.21 -2.25
C GLU A 169 -8.63 -0.56 -1.60
N ILE A 170 -7.80 -1.40 -1.00
CA ILE A 170 -6.60 -1.03 -0.26
C ILE A 170 -5.47 -1.92 -0.74
N ASP A 171 -4.39 -1.31 -1.18
CA ASP A 171 -3.20 -2.01 -1.66
C ASP A 171 -1.99 -1.57 -0.84
N GLY A 172 -1.17 -2.53 -0.45
CA GLY A 172 0.07 -2.28 0.28
C GLY A 172 0.66 -3.55 0.86
N GLU A 173 1.89 -3.45 1.33
CA GLU A 173 2.63 -4.56 1.91
C GLU A 173 3.25 -4.15 3.25
N VAL A 174 3.54 -5.15 4.07
CA VAL A 174 4.21 -5.01 5.36
C VAL A 174 5.26 -6.09 5.49
N ALA A 175 6.43 -5.70 6.00
CA ALA A 175 7.48 -6.61 6.45
C ALA A 175 7.62 -6.50 7.96
N ILE A 176 7.37 -7.60 8.67
CA ILE A 176 7.50 -7.68 10.13
C ILE A 176 8.81 -8.39 10.44
N ASP A 177 9.73 -7.73 11.15
CA ASP A 177 10.91 -8.39 11.69
C ASP A 177 10.55 -9.06 13.03
N LEU A 178 10.32 -10.37 13.01
CA LEU A 178 9.98 -11.15 14.20
C LEU A 178 11.15 -11.29 15.18
N GLY A 179 12.39 -11.02 14.74
CA GLY A 179 13.58 -10.99 15.60
C GLY A 179 13.80 -9.66 16.30
N ASN A 180 13.40 -8.56 15.64
CA ASN A 180 13.45 -7.20 16.19
C ASN A 180 12.37 -6.30 15.58
N LEU A 181 11.25 -6.13 16.28
CA LEU A 181 10.09 -5.42 15.75
C LEU A 181 10.37 -3.97 15.34
N ALA A 182 11.35 -3.30 15.95
CA ALA A 182 11.75 -1.94 15.60
C ALA A 182 12.26 -1.80 14.15
N ASN A 183 12.67 -2.91 13.51
CA ASN A 183 13.10 -2.93 12.11
C ASN A 183 11.96 -3.17 11.10
N SER A 184 10.72 -3.36 11.58
CA SER A 184 9.57 -3.62 10.71
C SER A 184 9.29 -2.41 9.80
N GLN A 185 8.80 -2.69 8.59
CA GLN A 185 8.61 -1.66 7.55
C GLN A 185 7.31 -1.86 6.80
N LEU A 186 6.77 -0.77 6.27
CA LEU A 186 5.67 -0.77 5.30
C LEU A 186 6.24 -0.62 3.89
N SER A 187 5.44 -0.92 2.86
CA SER A 187 5.77 -0.57 1.48
C SER A 187 5.96 0.94 1.30
N GLU A 188 6.71 1.34 0.27
CA GLU A 188 6.94 2.76 -0.07
C GLU A 188 5.64 3.56 -0.23
N GLU A 189 4.59 2.88 -0.71
CA GLU A 189 3.27 3.45 -0.92
C GLU A 189 2.20 2.45 -0.44
N ILE A 190 1.22 2.95 0.31
CA ILE A 190 -0.07 2.29 0.57
C ILE A 190 -1.14 3.12 -0.16
N ASN A 191 -1.97 2.44 -0.94
CA ASN A 191 -2.99 3.06 -1.78
C ASN A 191 -4.39 2.71 -1.29
N VAL A 192 -5.28 3.69 -1.32
CA VAL A 192 -6.71 3.50 -1.04
C VAL A 192 -7.53 4.12 -2.16
N ASN A 193 -8.43 3.35 -2.76
CA ASN A 193 -9.30 3.86 -3.82
C ASN A 193 -10.53 4.57 -3.24
N LEU A 194 -10.48 5.90 -3.25
CA LEU A 194 -11.53 6.80 -2.79
C LEU A 194 -12.77 6.76 -3.70
N ALA A 195 -12.63 6.45 -4.99
CA ALA A 195 -13.77 6.34 -5.91
C ALA A 195 -14.65 5.11 -5.61
N GLN A 196 -14.10 4.12 -4.89
CA GLN A 196 -14.82 2.92 -4.45
C GLN A 196 -15.39 3.05 -3.04
N ILE A 197 -15.25 4.22 -2.39
CA ILE A 197 -15.94 4.47 -1.12
C ILE A 197 -17.45 4.38 -1.33
N ARG A 198 -18.09 3.62 -0.45
CA ARG A 198 -19.53 3.46 -0.36
C ARG A 198 -20.01 3.84 1.02
N SER A 199 -21.15 4.50 1.07
CA SER A 199 -21.81 4.90 2.30
C SER A 199 -23.26 4.38 2.30
N ASP A 200 -24.05 4.73 3.31
CA ASP A 200 -25.48 4.39 3.33
C ASP A 200 -26.34 5.26 2.39
N GLN A 201 -25.75 6.25 1.70
CA GLN A 201 -26.45 7.20 0.84
C GLN A 201 -25.82 7.22 -0.57
N ARG A 202 -26.49 6.60 -1.54
CA ARG A 202 -26.02 6.56 -2.95
C ARG A 202 -25.80 7.95 -3.55
N ASN A 203 -26.62 8.93 -3.17
CA ASN A 203 -26.48 10.30 -3.65
C ASN A 203 -25.19 10.97 -3.13
N ARG A 204 -24.77 10.65 -1.90
CA ARG A 204 -23.49 11.11 -1.34
C ARG A 204 -22.32 10.49 -2.11
N ASP A 205 -22.38 9.17 -2.33
CA ASP A 205 -21.32 8.45 -3.06
C ASP A 205 -21.16 9.00 -4.48
N ASN A 206 -22.27 9.19 -5.21
CA ASN A 206 -22.27 9.78 -6.55
C ASN A 206 -21.76 11.23 -6.55
N TRP A 207 -22.09 12.01 -5.53
CA TRP A 207 -21.61 13.38 -5.40
C TRP A 207 -20.09 13.42 -5.17
N MET A 208 -19.56 12.61 -4.25
CA MET A 208 -18.13 12.55 -3.90
C MET A 208 -17.25 12.26 -5.12
N ILE A 209 -17.67 11.35 -6.00
CA ILE A 209 -16.90 11.00 -7.19
C ILE A 209 -17.06 12.00 -8.34
N SER A 210 -18.11 12.83 -8.33
CA SER A 210 -18.40 13.76 -9.42
C SER A 210 -17.50 15.01 -9.40
N ALA A 211 -17.34 15.64 -10.56
CA ALA A 211 -16.66 16.94 -10.69
C ALA A 211 -17.33 18.09 -9.92
N ARG A 212 -18.57 17.91 -9.44
CA ARG A 212 -19.27 18.87 -8.58
C ARG A 212 -18.98 18.67 -7.08
N GLY A 213 -18.41 17.52 -6.73
CA GLY A 213 -18.01 17.18 -5.37
C GLY A 213 -16.51 17.17 -5.22
N PHE A 214 -15.96 16.09 -4.67
CA PHE A 214 -14.52 15.95 -4.46
C PHE A 214 -13.75 15.45 -5.70
N ASP A 215 -14.46 15.13 -6.79
CA ASP A 215 -13.89 14.69 -8.06
C ASP A 215 -12.98 13.46 -7.93
N PHE A 216 -13.37 12.50 -7.08
CA PHE A 216 -12.62 11.25 -6.92
C PHE A 216 -12.62 10.37 -8.18
N ASN A 217 -13.45 10.65 -9.20
CA ASN A 217 -13.24 10.03 -10.50
C ASN A 217 -11.94 10.49 -11.17
N ARG A 218 -11.54 11.75 -10.99
CA ARG A 218 -10.29 12.30 -11.52
C ARG A 218 -9.10 12.02 -10.61
N PHE A 219 -9.33 11.97 -9.30
CA PHE A 219 -8.32 11.69 -8.28
C PHE A 219 -8.72 10.49 -7.42
N PRO A 220 -8.71 9.26 -7.98
CA PRO A 220 -9.30 8.10 -7.31
C PRO A 220 -8.47 7.57 -6.16
N ILE A 221 -7.16 7.81 -6.13
CA ILE A 221 -6.25 7.17 -5.17
C ILE A 221 -5.80 8.17 -4.12
N ALA A 222 -6.05 7.84 -2.84
CA ALA A 222 -5.28 8.40 -1.73
C ALA A 222 -4.02 7.57 -1.53
N LYS A 223 -2.89 8.24 -1.30
CA LYS A 223 -1.58 7.62 -1.14
C LYS A 223 -1.04 7.90 0.25
N PHE A 224 -0.44 6.91 0.88
CA PHE A 224 0.34 7.10 2.10
C PHE A 224 1.77 6.65 1.83
N THR A 225 2.72 7.58 1.93
CA THR A 225 4.13 7.37 1.61
C THR A 225 5.03 7.74 2.78
N ASP A 226 6.32 7.37 2.67
CA ASP A 226 7.36 7.72 3.66
C ASP A 226 6.98 7.31 5.08
N ALA A 227 6.42 6.10 5.20
CA ALA A 227 5.88 5.61 6.46
C ALA A 227 6.98 5.20 7.44
N GLU A 228 6.89 5.69 8.66
CA GLU A 228 7.75 5.41 9.80
C GLU A 228 6.91 4.78 10.93
N LEU A 229 7.36 3.65 11.46
CA LEU A 229 6.74 2.96 12.59
C LEU A 229 7.42 3.41 13.88
N ILE A 230 6.66 4.03 14.78
CA ILE A 230 7.18 4.63 16.00
C ILE A 230 6.61 3.89 17.21
N GLY A 231 7.49 3.49 18.15
CA GLY A 231 7.09 2.84 19.39
C GLY A 231 6.96 1.32 19.32
N LEU A 232 7.39 0.69 18.22
CA LEU A 232 7.61 -0.75 18.18
C LEU A 232 8.82 -1.13 19.06
N PRO A 233 8.75 -2.24 19.82
CA PRO A 233 9.78 -2.54 20.80
C PRO A 233 11.03 -3.18 20.16
N GLU A 234 12.21 -2.88 20.70
CA GLU A 234 13.48 -3.47 20.26
C GLU A 234 13.67 -4.88 20.83
N ARG A 235 12.86 -5.84 20.38
CA ARG A 235 12.91 -7.25 20.80
C ARG A 235 12.22 -8.15 19.80
N ALA A 236 12.43 -9.46 19.98
CA ALA A 236 11.65 -10.46 19.27
C ALA A 236 10.14 -10.35 19.58
N TYR A 237 9.33 -10.65 18.57
CA TYR A 237 7.87 -10.71 18.68
C TYR A 237 7.43 -11.91 19.50
N ARG A 238 6.42 -11.72 20.35
CA ARG A 238 5.73 -12.81 21.05
C ARG A 238 4.44 -13.08 20.31
N GLU A 239 4.34 -14.25 19.67
CA GLU A 239 3.18 -14.64 18.87
C GLU A 239 1.86 -14.35 19.58
N GLY A 240 0.93 -13.67 18.89
CA GLY A 240 -0.39 -13.33 19.43
C GLY A 240 -0.43 -12.12 20.37
N GLU A 241 0.70 -11.49 20.72
CA GLU A 241 0.69 -10.26 21.51
C GLU A 241 0.14 -9.08 20.71
N THR A 242 -0.63 -8.21 21.35
CA THR A 242 -1.09 -6.95 20.75
C THR A 242 -0.15 -5.82 21.11
N LEU A 243 0.36 -5.12 20.10
CA LEU A 243 1.22 -3.96 20.24
C LEU A 243 0.44 -2.69 19.93
N THR A 244 0.75 -1.61 20.64
CA THR A 244 0.28 -0.26 20.33
C THR A 244 1.47 0.56 19.87
N PHE A 245 1.34 1.24 18.73
CA PHE A 245 2.41 2.01 18.10
C PHE A 245 1.81 3.15 17.27
N GLN A 246 2.65 3.97 16.68
CA GLN A 246 2.25 5.03 15.76
C GLN A 246 2.79 4.78 14.36
N ILE A 247 2.02 5.18 13.35
CA ILE A 247 2.42 5.16 11.95
C ILE A 247 2.42 6.60 11.47
N LYS A 248 3.59 7.16 11.20
CA LYS A 248 3.75 8.54 10.73
C LYS A 248 4.18 8.51 9.27
N GLY A 249 3.59 9.36 8.44
CA GLY A 249 3.95 9.42 7.02
C GLY A 249 3.23 10.56 6.30
N ASN A 250 3.34 10.59 4.98
CA ASN A 250 2.73 11.59 4.13
C ASN A 250 1.43 11.06 3.52
N LEU A 251 0.29 11.62 3.94
CA LEU A 251 -1.01 11.33 3.36
C LEU A 251 -1.29 12.31 2.21
N GLN A 252 -1.42 11.78 1.01
CA GLN A 252 -1.85 12.51 -0.17
C GLN A 252 -3.32 12.21 -0.48
N VAL A 253 -4.12 13.27 -0.59
CA VAL A 253 -5.50 13.22 -1.08
C VAL A 253 -5.65 14.29 -2.15
N ARG A 254 -5.99 13.85 -3.38
CA ARG A 254 -5.90 14.69 -4.58
C ARG A 254 -4.49 15.29 -4.72
N GLU A 255 -4.41 16.62 -4.69
CA GLU A 255 -3.17 17.38 -4.81
C GLU A 255 -2.58 17.76 -3.43
N ALA A 256 -3.36 17.61 -2.36
CA ALA A 256 -2.92 17.98 -1.02
C ALA A 256 -2.08 16.85 -0.41
N VAL A 257 -0.91 17.20 0.13
CA VAL A 257 -0.02 16.29 0.87
C VAL A 257 0.10 16.79 2.29
N ARG A 258 -0.15 15.90 3.26
CA ARG A 258 -0.11 16.22 4.68
C ARG A 258 0.61 15.15 5.48
N GLN A 259 1.64 15.54 6.23
CA GLN A 259 2.25 14.64 7.21
C GLN A 259 1.20 14.32 8.30
N THR A 260 0.91 13.04 8.46
CA THR A 260 -0.18 12.52 9.28
C THR A 260 0.34 11.38 10.14
N THR A 261 -0.11 11.32 11.39
CA THR A 261 0.21 10.24 12.32
C THR A 261 -1.06 9.48 12.67
N PHE A 262 -1.04 8.16 12.45
CA PHE A 262 -2.06 7.24 12.91
C PHE A 262 -1.63 6.62 14.24
N THR A 263 -2.58 6.50 15.17
CA THR A 263 -2.43 5.61 16.33
C THR A 263 -2.90 4.22 15.90
N ALA A 264 -2.07 3.21 16.10
CA ALA A 264 -2.32 1.85 15.64
C ALA A 264 -2.22 0.83 16.78
N MET A 265 -3.05 -0.20 16.67
CA MET A 265 -2.93 -1.44 17.43
C MET A 265 -2.80 -2.60 16.45
N GLY A 266 -1.84 -3.50 16.66
CA GLY A 266 -1.55 -4.60 15.75
C GLY A 266 -1.29 -5.92 16.47
N ARG A 267 -1.70 -7.02 15.86
CA ARG A 267 -1.42 -8.39 16.33
C ARG A 267 -1.13 -9.29 15.13
N TYR A 268 -0.01 -10.01 15.18
CA TYR A 268 0.35 -11.05 14.25
C TYR A 268 0.15 -12.41 14.92
N GLN A 269 -0.62 -13.30 14.29
CA GLN A 269 -0.89 -14.62 14.83
C GLN A 269 -1.22 -15.59 13.70
N ASP A 270 -0.64 -16.79 13.72
CA ASP A 270 -0.98 -17.88 12.78
C ASP A 270 -0.84 -17.46 11.30
N GLY A 271 0.16 -16.64 10.99
CA GLY A 271 0.40 -16.15 9.63
C GLY A 271 -0.48 -14.97 9.19
N VAL A 272 -1.29 -14.41 10.10
CA VAL A 272 -2.21 -13.31 9.82
C VAL A 272 -1.85 -12.10 10.66
N LEU A 273 -1.63 -10.97 10.00
CA LEU A 273 -1.53 -9.67 10.67
C LEU A 273 -2.91 -8.99 10.66
N VAL A 274 -3.37 -8.55 11.82
CA VAL A 274 -4.54 -7.68 11.96
C VAL A 274 -4.08 -6.35 12.58
N VAL A 275 -4.44 -5.24 11.95
CA VAL A 275 -4.12 -3.88 12.42
C VAL A 275 -5.36 -3.00 12.41
N THR A 276 -5.58 -2.25 13.48
CA THR A 276 -6.53 -1.15 13.49
C THR A 276 -5.79 0.14 13.77
N ALA A 277 -5.92 1.10 12.87
CA ALA A 277 -5.27 2.39 12.93
C ALA A 277 -6.29 3.52 12.73
N PHE A 278 -6.14 4.63 13.44
CA PHE A 278 -7.01 5.78 13.26
C PHE A 278 -6.27 7.09 13.48
N THR A 279 -6.85 8.16 12.94
CA THR A 279 -6.41 9.53 13.14
C THR A 279 -7.58 10.50 12.99
N ASP A 280 -7.49 11.65 13.65
CA ASP A 280 -8.46 12.74 13.56
C ASP A 280 -7.78 13.93 12.88
N LEU A 281 -8.42 14.49 11.86
CA LEU A 281 -7.90 15.59 11.06
C LEU A 281 -9.04 16.43 10.49
N LYS A 282 -8.71 17.44 9.69
CA LYS A 282 -9.69 18.27 9.00
C LYS A 282 -9.77 17.93 7.52
N LEU A 283 -10.97 17.96 6.95
CA LEU A 283 -11.17 17.86 5.51
C LEU A 283 -10.40 18.99 4.79
N THR A 284 -10.38 20.19 5.36
CA THR A 284 -9.62 21.33 4.82
C THR A 284 -8.12 21.09 4.79
N ASP A 285 -7.54 20.33 5.74
CA ASP A 285 -6.13 19.93 5.73
C ASP A 285 -5.80 18.99 4.56
N LEU A 286 -6.81 18.28 4.04
CA LEU A 286 -6.72 17.41 2.85
C LEU A 286 -7.13 18.13 1.56
N GLY A 287 -7.31 19.45 1.58
CA GLY A 287 -7.76 20.22 0.42
C GLY A 287 -9.21 19.92 -0.01
N LEU A 288 -10.00 19.33 0.88
CA LEU A 288 -11.42 19.05 0.68
C LEU A 288 -12.26 20.10 1.40
N GLN A 289 -13.15 20.77 0.69
CA GLN A 289 -14.04 21.76 1.30
C GLN A 289 -15.30 21.07 1.86
N PRO A 290 -15.58 21.15 3.16
CA PRO A 290 -16.79 20.56 3.74
C PRO A 290 -18.07 21.07 3.06
N PRO A 291 -18.95 20.19 2.57
CA PRO A 291 -20.19 20.60 1.93
C PRO A 291 -21.13 21.38 2.85
N ASN A 292 -21.73 22.44 2.31
CA ASN A 292 -22.80 23.19 2.96
C ASN A 292 -23.86 23.58 1.91
N LEU A 293 -24.89 22.75 1.79
CA LEU A 293 -25.88 22.79 0.69
C LEU A 293 -27.29 23.21 1.18
N GLY A 294 -27.39 23.81 2.37
CA GLY A 294 -28.65 24.24 2.99
C GLY A 294 -29.44 23.10 3.65
N PHE A 295 -29.58 21.95 2.98
CA PHE A 295 -30.19 20.74 3.56
C PHE A 295 -29.18 19.86 4.31
N VAL A 296 -27.88 20.03 4.04
CA VAL A 296 -26.79 19.34 4.73
C VAL A 296 -25.66 20.33 5.02
N ARG A 297 -25.07 20.22 6.21
CA ARG A 297 -23.83 20.87 6.58
C ARG A 297 -22.89 19.83 7.19
N VAL A 298 -21.73 19.65 6.57
CA VAL A 298 -20.69 18.71 7.01
C VAL A 298 -19.70 19.43 7.91
N ASN A 299 -19.29 18.78 9.00
CA ASN A 299 -18.23 19.28 9.86
C ASN A 299 -16.87 19.19 9.16
N ASP A 300 -15.93 20.03 9.58
CA ASP A 300 -14.57 19.95 9.03
C ASP A 300 -13.77 18.80 9.64
N GLU A 301 -14.04 18.46 10.91
CA GLU A 301 -13.43 17.34 11.61
C GLU A 301 -13.87 16.00 11.00
N VAL A 302 -12.88 15.21 10.60
CA VAL A 302 -13.05 13.86 10.05
C VAL A 302 -12.12 12.90 10.77
N ARG A 303 -12.66 11.72 11.10
CA ARG A 303 -11.87 10.58 11.55
C ARG A 303 -11.63 9.63 10.39
N ILE A 304 -10.37 9.24 10.21
CA ILE A 304 -10.00 8.16 9.30
C ILE A 304 -9.73 6.91 10.14
N VAL A 305 -10.29 5.77 9.73
CA VAL A 305 -10.07 4.46 10.35
C VAL A 305 -9.62 3.48 9.29
N LEU A 306 -8.56 2.73 9.58
CA LEU A 306 -8.05 1.62 8.79
C LEU A 306 -8.17 0.36 9.65
N ASN A 307 -8.92 -0.63 9.16
CA ASN A 307 -8.97 -1.97 9.73
C ASN A 307 -8.37 -2.91 8.69
N LEU A 308 -7.13 -3.33 8.89
CA LEU A 308 -6.34 -4.05 7.90
C LEU A 308 -6.15 -5.50 8.32
N VAL A 309 -6.23 -6.38 7.34
CA VAL A 309 -5.80 -7.77 7.43
C VAL A 309 -4.74 -8.01 6.36
N ALA A 310 -3.59 -8.55 6.74
CA ALA A 310 -2.52 -8.90 5.82
C ALA A 310 -2.09 -10.36 6.01
N ARG A 311 -1.77 -11.01 4.88
CA ARG A 311 -1.40 -12.44 4.81
C ARG A 311 -0.18 -12.60 3.91
N ALA A 312 0.52 -13.73 4.04
CA ALA A 312 1.62 -14.05 3.14
C ALA A 312 1.13 -14.07 1.69
N THR A 313 1.94 -13.50 0.79
CA THR A 313 1.72 -13.59 -0.64
C THR A 313 2.17 -14.99 -1.10
N ASP A 314 1.30 -15.74 -1.76
CA ASP A 314 1.65 -17.01 -2.42
C ASP A 314 2.55 -16.78 -3.66
#